data_AF-A0AAW9KAC9-F1
#
_entry.id   AF-A0AAW9KAC9-F1
#
_cell.length_a   1.000
_cell.length_b   1.000
_cell.length_c   1.000
_cell.angle_alpha   90.00
_cell.angle_beta   90.00
_cell.angle_gamma   90.00
#
_symmetry.space_group_name_H-M   'P 1'
#
loop_
_entity.id
_entity.type
_entity.pdbx_description
1 polymer ?
#
loop_
_entity_poly.entity_id
_entity_poly.type
_entity_poly.pdbx_seq_one_letter_code
_entity_poly.pdbx_strand_id
1 'polypeptide(L)'
;GMYGTLFEWMRKDRKLAQFIKNVRLTSLRPLAKLIRETDPTIVVSTFPAASAAISKLKERRIINCPTATVITDHTDHSFWLYPYTDMYLVGSEHAKQKLEQQGIRSSKIVVTGIPVRPAFYDAYNKEELRVQHGLHTE
;
A
#
# COMPACT_ATOMS: atom_id res chain seq x y z
N GLY A 1 1.25 10.41 -22.38
CA GLY A 1 0.09 9.54 -22.64
C GLY A 1 -0.78 9.43 -21.40
N MET A 2 -2.02 8.94 -21.51
CA MET A 2 -2.99 8.90 -20.40
C MET A 2 -2.45 8.24 -19.12
N TYR A 3 -1.58 7.22 -19.27
CA TYR A 3 -0.85 6.60 -18.15
C TYR A 3 0.12 7.55 -17.45
N GLY A 4 0.92 8.31 -18.19
CA GLY A 4 1.83 9.30 -17.61
C GLY A 4 1.07 10.42 -16.89
N THR A 5 -0.08 10.85 -17.43
CA THR A 5 -0.94 11.85 -16.78
C THR A 5 -1.60 11.29 -15.51
N LEU A 6 -2.04 10.03 -15.53
CA LEU A 6 -2.57 9.34 -14.36
C LEU A 6 -1.49 9.15 -13.28
N PHE A 7 -0.27 8.78 -13.70
CA PHE A 7 0.88 8.61 -12.82
C PHE A 7 1.31 9.95 -12.18
N GLU A 8 1.43 11.02 -12.97
CA GLU A 8 1.72 12.38 -12.47
C GLU A 8 0.59 12.94 -11.59
N TRP A 9 -0.66 12.57 -11.87
CA TRP A 9 -1.80 12.93 -11.03
C TRP A 9 -1.78 12.19 -9.69
N MET A 10 -1.45 10.89 -9.70
CA MET A 10 -1.22 10.09 -8.50
C MET A 10 -0.01 10.61 -7.70
N ARG A 11 1.01 11.15 -8.37
CA ARG A 11 2.22 11.73 -7.76
C ARG A 11 2.06 13.16 -7.24
N LYS A 12 0.90 13.81 -7.43
CA LYS A 12 0.60 15.14 -6.87
C LYS A 12 -0.18 15.01 -5.57
N ASP A 13 0.51 15.11 -4.44
CA ASP A 13 0.02 14.91 -3.05
C ASP A 13 -1.36 15.49 -2.78
N ARG A 14 -1.58 16.71 -3.27
CA ARG A 14 -2.82 17.43 -3.04
C ARG A 14 -4.02 16.85 -3.78
N LYS A 15 -3.87 16.27 -4.99
CA LYS A 15 -5.02 15.91 -5.82
C LYS A 15 -5.66 14.58 -5.42
N LEU A 16 -4.86 13.56 -5.12
CA LEU A 16 -5.38 12.26 -4.65
C LEU A 16 -5.98 12.38 -3.24
N ALA A 17 -5.27 13.03 -2.31
CA ALA A 17 -5.80 13.30 -0.98
C ALA A 17 -7.10 14.11 -1.04
N GLN A 18 -7.22 15.07 -1.96
CA GLN A 18 -8.44 15.85 -2.16
C GLN A 18 -9.56 15.05 -2.83
N PHE A 19 -9.23 14.19 -3.81
CA PHE A 19 -10.21 13.28 -4.42
C PHE A 19 -10.81 12.35 -3.37
N ILE A 20 -9.98 11.77 -2.50
CA ILE A 20 -10.46 10.86 -1.45
C ILE A 20 -11.19 11.60 -0.34
N LYS A 21 -10.80 12.84 0.01
CA LYS A 21 -11.62 13.71 0.87
C LYS A 21 -13.02 13.93 0.30
N ASN A 22 -13.16 13.96 -1.03
CA ASN A 22 -14.41 14.16 -1.73
C ASN A 22 -15.15 12.86 -2.09
N VAL A 23 -14.58 11.68 -1.78
CA VAL A 23 -15.27 10.41 -1.95
C VAL A 23 -16.48 10.38 -1.02
N ARG A 24 -17.67 10.33 -1.61
CA ARG A 24 -18.92 10.23 -0.85
C ARG A 24 -18.96 8.89 -0.13
N LEU A 25 -19.33 8.88 1.15
CA LEU A 25 -19.46 7.64 1.94
C LEU A 25 -20.36 6.59 1.29
N THR A 26 -21.34 7.02 0.50
CA THR A 26 -22.24 6.12 -0.24
C THR A 26 -21.50 5.24 -1.24
N SER A 27 -20.42 5.70 -1.88
CA SER A 27 -19.64 4.90 -2.81
C SER A 27 -18.76 3.85 -2.11
N LEU A 28 -18.59 3.94 -0.78
CA LEU A 28 -17.84 2.97 0.03
C LEU A 28 -18.75 1.85 0.59
N ARG A 29 -20.06 1.89 0.34
CA ARG A 29 -21.01 0.86 0.81
C ARG A 29 -20.64 -0.56 0.38
N PRO A 30 -20.21 -0.82 -0.88
CA PRO A 30 -19.81 -2.17 -1.29
C PRO A 30 -18.61 -2.69 -0.50
N LEU A 31 -17.60 -1.84 -0.27
CA LEU A 31 -16.42 -2.20 0.53
C LEU A 31 -16.80 -2.50 1.99
N ALA A 32 -17.64 -1.66 2.59
CA ALA A 32 -18.12 -1.89 3.95
C ALA A 32 -18.95 -3.18 4.06
N LYS A 33 -19.75 -3.49 3.04
CA LYS A 33 -20.51 -4.74 2.96
C LYS A 33 -19.57 -5.94 2.87
N LEU A 34 -18.59 -5.90 1.97
CA LEU A 34 -17.58 -6.94 1.80
C LEU A 34 -16.84 -7.22 3.11
N ILE A 35 -16.34 -6.18 3.79
CA ILE A 35 -15.62 -6.34 5.06
C ILE A 35 -16.51 -7.01 6.12
N ARG A 36 -17.80 -6.66 6.20
CA ARG A 36 -18.72 -7.32 7.16
C ARG A 36 -19.03 -8.77 6.80
N GLU A 37 -19.18 -9.07 5.51
CA GLU A 37 -19.50 -10.43 5.05
C GLU A 37 -18.30 -11.37 5.14
N THR A 38 -17.10 -10.85 4.90
CA THR A 38 -15.84 -11.60 5.03
C THR A 38 -15.41 -11.79 6.48
N ASP A 39 -15.82 -10.90 7.39
CA ASP A 39 -15.42 -10.85 8.81
C ASP A 39 -13.90 -11.08 9.02
N PRO A 40 -13.04 -10.27 8.38
CA PRO A 40 -11.60 -10.50 8.44
C PRO A 40 -11.04 -10.17 9.83
N THR A 41 -10.05 -10.93 10.25
CA THR A 41 -9.25 -10.62 11.45
C THR A 41 -8.35 -9.39 11.24
N ILE A 42 -7.96 -9.12 9.99
CA ILE A 42 -7.17 -7.95 9.58
C ILE A 42 -7.44 -7.64 8.09
N VAL A 43 -7.44 -6.35 7.74
CA VAL A 43 -7.42 -5.90 6.34
C VAL A 43 -6.02 -5.40 6.00
N VAL A 44 -5.42 -5.98 4.97
CA VAL A 44 -4.11 -5.57 4.43
C VAL A 44 -4.31 -4.86 3.10
N SER A 45 -3.71 -3.69 2.94
CA SER A 45 -3.79 -2.89 1.72
C SER A 45 -2.41 -2.60 1.15
N THR A 46 -2.21 -2.92 -0.12
CA THR A 46 -1.04 -2.56 -0.93
C THR A 46 -1.37 -1.44 -1.92
N PHE A 47 -2.44 -0.68 -1.70
CA PHE A 47 -2.89 0.37 -2.60
C PHE A 47 -3.34 1.62 -1.83
N PRO A 48 -2.77 2.82 -2.11
CA PRO A 48 -3.05 4.03 -1.33
C PRO A 48 -4.53 4.36 -1.19
N ALA A 49 -5.30 4.28 -2.29
CA ALA A 49 -6.71 4.64 -2.26
C ALA A 49 -7.57 3.64 -1.46
N ALA A 50 -7.17 2.37 -1.41
CA ALA A 50 -7.83 1.38 -0.56
C ALA A 50 -7.56 1.67 0.91
N SER A 51 -6.31 1.96 1.29
CA SER A 51 -5.95 2.36 2.66
C SER A 51 -6.74 3.59 3.12
N ALA A 52 -6.92 4.56 2.22
CA ALA A 52 -7.69 5.75 2.48
C ALA A 52 -9.20 5.48 2.67
N ALA A 53 -9.79 4.64 1.81
CA ALA A 53 -11.19 4.25 1.90
C ALA A 53 -11.47 3.50 3.21
N ILE A 54 -10.59 2.58 3.59
CA ILE A 54 -10.66 1.86 4.87
C ILE A 54 -10.53 2.84 6.03
N SER A 55 -9.55 3.76 5.99
CA SER A 55 -9.40 4.80 7.01
C SER A 55 -10.66 5.66 7.13
N LYS A 56 -11.35 5.96 6.02
CA LYS A 56 -12.61 6.72 6.02
C LYS A 56 -13.75 5.94 6.67
N LEU A 57 -13.84 4.62 6.41
CA LEU A 57 -14.84 3.76 7.04
C LEU A 57 -14.60 3.63 8.55
N LYS A 58 -13.33 3.53 8.98
CA LYS A 58 -12.95 3.53 10.41
C LYS A 58 -13.23 4.88 11.08
N GLU A 59 -12.91 5.99 10.43
CA GLU A 59 -13.26 7.34 10.91
C GLU A 59 -14.75 7.47 11.23
N ARG A 60 -15.59 6.85 10.41
CA ARG A 60 -17.06 6.84 10.57
C ARG A 60 -17.59 5.71 11.44
N ARG A 61 -16.72 4.90 12.05
CA ARG A 61 -17.09 3.74 12.88
C ARG A 61 -17.98 2.73 12.16
N ILE A 62 -17.88 2.65 10.83
CA ILE A 62 -18.62 1.68 10.00
C ILE A 62 -17.96 0.30 10.08
N ILE A 63 -16.63 0.29 10.27
CA ILE A 63 -15.82 -0.92 10.50
C ILE A 63 -14.86 -0.64 11.66
N ASN A 64 -14.49 -1.69 12.39
CA ASN A 64 -13.51 -1.64 13.49
C ASN A 64 -12.36 -2.65 13.32
N CYS A 65 -12.31 -3.39 12.21
CA CYS A 65 -11.26 -4.36 11.91
C CYS A 65 -9.86 -3.71 11.96
N PRO A 66 -8.85 -4.40 12.51
CA PRO A 66 -7.44 -4.00 12.40
C PRO A 66 -7.00 -3.82 10.94
N THR A 67 -6.09 -2.87 10.70
CA THR A 67 -5.62 -2.54 9.34
C THR A 67 -4.11 -2.39 9.24
N ALA A 68 -3.55 -2.99 8.19
CA ALA A 68 -2.15 -2.81 7.80
C ALA A 68 -2.06 -2.21 6.39
N THR A 69 -1.20 -1.22 6.23
CA THR A 69 -0.86 -0.65 4.91
C THR A 69 0.57 -1.02 4.56
N VAL A 70 0.74 -1.69 3.43
CA VAL A 70 2.04 -2.06 2.87
C VAL A 70 2.45 -0.98 1.88
N ILE A 71 3.50 -0.25 2.20
CA ILE A 71 4.06 0.77 1.32
C ILE A 71 5.02 0.08 0.34
N THR A 72 4.61 0.01 -0.92
CA THR A 72 5.39 -0.63 -1.99
C THR A 72 6.30 0.34 -2.73
N ASP A 73 6.15 1.64 -2.51
CA ASP A 73 6.97 2.67 -3.15
C ASP A 73 8.29 2.85 -2.41
N HIS A 74 9.35 3.22 -3.12
CA HIS A 74 10.67 3.49 -2.54
C HIS A 74 10.92 4.98 -2.24
N THR A 75 10.25 5.87 -2.95
CA THR A 75 10.48 7.31 -2.88
C THR A 75 9.14 8.02 -2.96
N ASP A 76 8.81 8.79 -1.92
CA ASP A 76 7.52 9.47 -1.71
C ASP A 76 6.42 8.57 -1.12
N HIS A 77 5.97 8.91 0.09
CA HIS A 77 5.05 8.10 0.89
C HIS A 77 3.86 8.87 1.45
N SER A 78 3.75 10.18 1.20
CA SER A 78 2.67 10.99 1.77
C SER A 78 1.28 10.52 1.34
N PHE A 79 1.17 9.93 0.15
CA PHE A 79 -0.07 9.31 -0.36
C PHE A 79 -0.55 8.10 0.44
N TRP A 80 0.31 7.50 1.26
CA TRP A 80 0.00 6.29 2.02
C TRP A 80 -0.49 6.60 3.44
N LEU A 81 -0.30 7.84 3.91
CA LEU A 81 -0.51 8.19 5.31
C LEU A 81 -1.96 8.58 5.57
N TYR A 82 -2.64 7.74 6.35
CA TYR A 82 -4.02 7.96 6.75
C TYR A 82 -4.20 7.81 8.27
N PRO A 83 -5.00 8.68 8.93
CA PRO A 83 -5.06 8.74 10.40
C PRO A 83 -5.53 7.44 11.08
N TYR A 84 -6.37 6.64 10.41
CA TYR A 84 -6.97 5.42 10.98
C TYR A 84 -6.28 4.12 10.51
N THR A 85 -5.05 4.21 10.00
CA THR A 85 -4.18 3.05 9.79
C THR A 85 -3.57 2.59 11.13
N ASP A 86 -3.69 1.29 11.43
CA ASP A 86 -3.13 0.73 12.67
C ASP A 86 -1.65 0.41 12.54
N MET A 87 -1.23 -0.15 11.40
CA MET A 87 0.16 -0.53 11.12
C MET A 87 0.60 -0.15 9.70
N TYR A 88 1.85 0.28 9.56
CA TYR A 88 2.55 0.48 8.30
C TYR A 88 3.66 -0.56 8.15
N LEU A 89 3.67 -1.28 7.03
CA LEU A 89 4.75 -2.18 6.64
C LEU A 89 5.56 -1.49 5.54
N VAL A 90 6.86 -1.30 5.76
CA VAL A 90 7.74 -0.53 4.87
C VAL A 90 8.93 -1.33 4.36
N GLY A 91 9.41 -0.93 3.18
CA GLY A 91 10.50 -1.62 2.50
C GLY A 91 11.91 -1.41 3.08
N SER A 92 12.12 -0.38 3.91
CA SER A 92 13.44 -0.04 4.44
C SER A 92 13.39 0.80 5.72
N GLU A 93 14.50 0.83 6.46
CA GLU A 93 14.66 1.74 7.62
C GLU A 93 14.58 3.21 7.20
N HIS A 94 15.05 3.55 5.99
CA HIS A 94 14.93 4.90 5.44
C HIS A 94 13.46 5.32 5.28
N ALA A 95 12.60 4.41 4.80
CA ALA A 95 11.16 4.68 4.69
C ALA A 95 10.52 4.85 6.08
N LYS A 96 10.91 4.02 7.06
CA LYS A 96 10.46 4.18 8.46
C LYS A 96 10.82 5.54 9.03
N GLN A 97 12.08 5.96 8.90
CA GLN A 97 12.55 7.27 9.39
C GLN A 97 11.76 8.43 8.76
N LYS A 98 11.44 8.34 7.46
CA LYS A 98 10.59 9.34 6.80
C LYS A 98 9.19 9.40 7.40
N LEU A 99 8.56 8.25 7.66
CA LEU A 99 7.25 8.19 8.29
C LEU A 99 7.27 8.76 9.72
N GLU A 100 8.33 8.50 10.48
CA GLU A 100 8.53 9.07 11.82
C GLU A 100 8.68 10.60 11.77
N GLN A 101 9.44 11.12 10.81
CA GLN A 101 9.55 12.57 10.56
C GLN A 101 8.21 13.20 10.17
N GLN A 102 7.31 12.44 9.55
CA GLN A 102 5.95 12.84 9.22
C GLN A 102 4.97 12.67 10.40
N GLY A 103 5.45 12.29 11.58
CA GLY A 103 4.67 12.23 12.82
C GLY A 103 3.99 10.88 13.09
N ILE A 104 4.28 9.84 12.31
CA ILE A 104 3.79 8.49 12.60
C ILE A 104 4.62 7.90 13.74
N ARG A 105 3.95 7.37 14.76
CA ARG A 105 4.62 6.71 15.89
C ARG A 105 5.41 5.49 15.41
N SER A 106 6.65 5.35 15.84
CA SER A 106 7.52 4.19 15.53
C SER A 106 6.84 2.85 15.81
N SER A 107 6.05 2.75 16.90
CA SER A 107 5.29 1.55 17.26
C SER A 107 4.23 1.12 16.25
N LYS A 108 3.91 1.97 15.27
CA LYS A 108 2.98 1.69 14.16
C LYS A 108 3.72 1.36 12.86
N ILE A 109 5.05 1.23 12.87
CA ILE A 109 5.85 1.03 11.66
C ILE A 109 6.72 -0.21 11.84
N VAL A 110 6.66 -1.12 10.88
CA VAL A 110 7.52 -2.31 10.85
C VAL A 110 8.24 -2.36 9.51
N VAL A 111 9.57 -2.54 9.55
CA VAL A 111 10.38 -2.74 8.35
C VAL A 111 10.32 -4.22 7.99
N THR A 112 9.62 -4.55 6.91
CA THR A 112 9.45 -5.93 6.44
C THR A 112 10.20 -6.22 5.14
N GLY A 113 10.65 -5.17 4.44
CA GLY A 113 10.96 -5.28 3.01
C GLY A 113 9.69 -5.20 2.16
N ILE A 114 9.87 -5.02 0.84
CA ILE A 114 8.75 -5.05 -0.12
C ILE A 114 8.39 -6.52 -0.34
N PRO A 115 7.10 -6.90 -0.21
CA PRO A 115 6.70 -8.28 -0.42
C PRO A 115 6.92 -8.69 -1.88
N VAL A 116 7.65 -9.77 -2.07
CA VAL A 116 7.84 -10.44 -3.36
C VAL A 116 7.30 -11.86 -3.30
N ARG A 117 7.10 -12.49 -4.46
CA ARG A 117 6.71 -13.91 -4.49
C ARG A 117 7.81 -14.76 -3.86
N PRO A 118 7.48 -15.84 -3.11
CA PRO A 118 8.47 -16.69 -2.46
C PRO A 118 9.56 -17.22 -3.41
N ALA A 119 9.20 -17.49 -4.66
CA ALA A 119 10.13 -17.92 -5.72
C ALA A 119 11.34 -16.98 -5.89
N PHE A 120 11.21 -15.67 -5.64
CA PHE A 120 12.34 -14.75 -5.73
C PHE A 120 13.42 -14.96 -4.66
N TYR A 121 13.15 -15.77 -3.63
CA TYR A 121 14.15 -16.16 -2.64
C TYR A 121 14.90 -17.44 -3.02
N ASP A 122 14.46 -18.15 -4.06
CA ASP A 122 15.13 -19.36 -4.52
C ASP A 122 16.42 -19.01 -5.27
N ALA A 123 17.41 -19.91 -5.21
CA ALA A 123 18.61 -19.81 -6.01
C ALA A 123 18.32 -20.35 -7.43
N TYR A 124 18.65 -19.55 -8.45
CA TYR A 124 18.50 -19.95 -9.85
C TYR A 124 19.84 -20.00 -10.57
N ASN A 125 20.04 -21.02 -11.42
CA ASN A 125 21.19 -21.07 -12.31
C ASN A 125 20.96 -20.12 -13.50
N LYS A 126 21.79 -19.07 -13.57
CA LYS A 126 21.72 -18.04 -14.61
C LYS A 126 21.92 -18.61 -16.02
N GLU A 127 22.81 -19.59 -16.19
CA GLU A 127 23.11 -20.20 -17.49
C GLU A 127 21.95 -21.08 -17.96
N GLU A 128 21.41 -21.91 -17.06
CA GLU A 128 20.27 -22.77 -17.35
C GLU A 128 19.02 -21.95 -17.75
N LEU A 129 18.73 -20.88 -17.00
CA LEU A 129 17.63 -19.98 -17.34
C LEU A 129 17.85 -19.25 -18.67
N ARG A 130 19.09 -18.87 -19.00
CA ARG A 130 19.41 -18.26 -20.30
C ARG A 130 19.12 -19.23 -21.44
N VAL A 131 19.57 -20.48 -21.33
CA VAL A 131 19.29 -21.53 -22.32
C VAL A 131 17.78 -21.77 -22.44
N GLN A 132 17.08 -21.91 -21.31
CA GLN A 132 15.63 -22.11 -21.28
C GLN A 132 14.86 -20.98 -21.98
N HIS A 133 15.34 -19.74 -21.90
CA HIS A 133 14.70 -18.58 -22.50
C HIS A 133 15.32 -18.13 -23.84
N GLY A 134 16.25 -18.90 -24.41
CA GLY A 134 16.89 -18.59 -25.70
C GLY A 134 17.79 -17.34 -25.67
N LEU A 135 18.32 -16.98 -24.50
CA LEU A 135 19.22 -15.83 -24.33
C LEU A 135 20.68 -16.26 -24.51
N HIS A 136 21.48 -15.43 -25.16
CA HIS A 136 22.90 -15.71 -25.39
C HIS A 136 23.68 -15.80 -24.07
N THR A 137 24.45 -16.88 -23.92
CA THR A 137 25.50 -17.04 -22.90
C THR A 137 26.80 -16.47 -23.47
N GLU A 138 27.07 -15.20 -23.17
CA GLU A 138 28.45 -14.66 -23.23
C GLU A 138 29.26 -15.11 -22.02
#